data_AF-A0A7X7JGA0-F1
#
_entry.id   AF-A0A7X7JGA0-F1
#
_cell.length_a   1.000
_cell.length_b   1.000
_cell.length_c   1.000
_cell.angle_alpha   90.00
_cell.angle_beta   90.00
_cell.angle_gamma   90.00
#
_symmetry.space_group_name_H-M   'P 1'
#
loop_
_entity.id
_entity.type
_entity.pdbx_description
1 polymer ?
#
loop_
_entity_poly.entity_id
_entity_poly.type
_entity_poly.pdbx_seq_one_letter_code
_entity_poly.pdbx_strand_id
1 'polypeptide(L)'
;AAADAAAVLLFTPEYNGTIPAVLKNAIDWLSRPYGAGALAGKATAVVSASPSGNAAKWALEDTVKAVGIAGGKLVEGGSLSVGGTIGKFGDAHPKEHAETAGQLTEVLTNLVAGEKTLVDA
;
A
#
# COMPACT_ATOMS: atom_id res chain seq x y z
N ALA A 1 6.15 15.71 -7.61
CA ALA A 1 6.53 14.57 -6.76
C ALA A 1 5.60 13.37 -6.98
N ALA A 2 4.39 13.32 -6.40
CA ALA A 2 3.49 12.18 -6.61
C ALA A 2 3.01 12.05 -8.07
N ALA A 3 2.72 13.17 -8.74
CA ALA A 3 2.32 13.18 -10.16
C ALA A 3 3.40 12.58 -11.08
N ASP A 4 4.68 12.82 -10.76
CA ASP A 4 5.84 12.36 -11.54
C ASP A 4 6.26 10.92 -11.22
N ALA A 5 5.64 10.28 -10.22
CA ALA A 5 5.96 8.91 -9.84
C ALA A 5 5.33 7.90 -10.81
N ALA A 6 6.04 6.83 -11.15
CA ALA A 6 5.49 5.77 -12.01
C ALA A 6 4.41 4.94 -11.30
N ALA A 7 4.62 4.67 -10.01
CA ALA A 7 3.76 3.83 -9.18
C ALA A 7 3.69 4.37 -7.74
N VAL A 8 2.76 3.84 -6.95
CA VAL A 8 2.52 4.22 -5.56
C VAL A 8 2.51 2.98 -4.67
N LEU A 9 3.31 3.02 -3.60
CA LEU A 9 3.31 2.00 -2.55
C LEU A 9 2.85 2.65 -1.25
N LEU A 10 1.75 2.16 -0.69
CA LEU A 10 1.17 2.67 0.55
C LEU A 10 1.44 1.71 1.71
N PHE A 11 1.79 2.25 2.87
CA PHE A 11 1.93 1.50 4.12
C PHE A 11 0.90 2.00 5.13
N THR A 12 0.22 1.07 5.81
CA THR A 12 -0.83 1.41 6.75
C THR A 12 -0.79 0.55 8.02
N PRO A 13 -0.64 1.14 9.22
CA PRO A 13 -1.12 0.51 10.44
C PRO A 13 -2.66 0.62 10.51
N GLU A 14 -3.29 0.01 11.52
CA GLU A 14 -4.73 0.14 11.74
C GLU A 14 -5.02 0.93 13.01
N TYR A 15 -5.80 2.01 12.89
CA TYR A 15 -6.25 2.82 14.01
C TYR A 15 -7.75 2.65 14.19
N ASN A 16 -8.15 2.01 15.30
CA ASN A 16 -9.54 1.77 15.67
C ASN A 16 -10.38 1.13 14.55
N GLY A 17 -9.79 0.18 13.83
CA GLY A 17 -10.47 -0.61 12.81
C GLY A 17 -10.62 0.06 11.44
N THR A 18 -9.84 1.10 11.16
CA THR A 18 -9.79 1.72 9.83
C THR A 18 -8.41 2.31 9.53
N ILE A 19 -8.28 2.87 8.32
CA ILE A 19 -7.10 3.59 7.84
C ILE A 19 -6.79 4.81 8.72
N PRO A 20 -5.51 5.10 9.04
CA PRO A 20 -5.14 6.29 9.78
C PRO A 20 -5.60 7.57 9.09
N ALA A 21 -6.12 8.53 9.87
CA ALA A 21 -6.63 9.80 9.35
C ALA A 21 -5.59 10.55 8.49
N VAL A 22 -4.30 10.47 8.86
CA VAL A 22 -3.21 11.08 8.10
C VAL A 22 -3.05 10.49 6.70
N LEU A 23 -3.13 9.16 6.57
CA LEU A 23 -3.04 8.48 5.29
C LEU A 23 -4.27 8.76 4.43
N LYS A 24 -5.46 8.73 5.05
CA LYS A 24 -6.70 9.08 4.36
C LYS A 24 -6.69 10.51 3.83
N ASN A 25 -6.23 11.47 4.64
CA ASN A 25 -6.08 12.87 4.23
C ASN A 25 -5.08 13.03 3.07
N ALA A 26 -3.96 12.29 3.08
CA ALA A 26 -3.02 12.30 1.96
C ALA A 26 -3.67 11.80 0.66
N ILE A 27 -4.42 10.69 0.72
CA ILE A 27 -5.19 10.17 -0.42
C ILE A 27 -6.21 11.21 -0.91
N ASP A 28 -6.90 11.89 0.00
CA ASP A 28 -7.89 12.91 -0.34
C ASP A 28 -7.27 14.07 -1.12
N TRP A 29 -6.11 14.59 -0.68
CA TRP A 29 -5.39 15.62 -1.42
C TRP A 29 -4.89 15.14 -2.78
N LEU A 30 -4.34 13.92 -2.85
CA LEU A 30 -3.82 13.36 -4.10
C LEU A 30 -4.92 12.98 -5.10
N SER A 31 -6.16 12.81 -4.64
CA SER A 31 -7.32 12.52 -5.49
C SER A 31 -7.80 13.74 -6.30
N ARG A 32 -7.26 14.93 -6.01
CA ARG A 32 -7.73 16.20 -6.59
C ARG A 32 -6.70 16.78 -7.57
N PRO A 33 -7.16 17.53 -8.60
CA PRO A 33 -8.56 17.76 -8.98
C PRO A 33 -9.25 16.49 -9.53
N TYR A 34 -10.58 16.45 -9.50
CA TYR A 34 -11.34 15.28 -9.95
C TYR A 34 -10.99 14.89 -11.39
N GLY A 35 -10.69 13.61 -11.63
CA GLY A 35 -10.32 13.09 -12.95
C GLY A 35 -8.88 13.38 -13.39
N ALA A 36 -8.15 14.23 -12.67
CA ALA A 36 -6.75 14.56 -12.94
C ALA A 36 -5.91 14.61 -11.66
N GLY A 37 -6.32 13.85 -10.65
CA GLY A 37 -5.58 13.70 -9.40
C GLY A 37 -4.26 12.98 -9.62
N ALA A 38 -3.30 13.22 -8.73
CA ALA A 38 -1.96 12.65 -8.81
C ALA A 38 -1.93 11.11 -8.67
N LEU A 39 -3.03 10.44 -8.31
CA LEU A 39 -3.14 8.97 -8.26
C LEU A 39 -3.76 8.36 -9.51
N ALA A 40 -4.32 9.18 -10.41
CA ALA A 40 -5.08 8.69 -11.56
C ALA A 40 -4.23 7.77 -12.45
N GLY A 41 -4.70 6.53 -12.63
CA GLY A 41 -4.08 5.52 -13.48
C GLY A 41 -2.81 4.87 -12.89
N LYS A 42 -2.32 5.30 -11.73
CA LYS A 42 -1.04 4.81 -11.21
C LYS A 42 -1.15 3.39 -10.67
N ALA A 43 -0.21 2.54 -11.07
CA ALA A 43 0.00 1.25 -10.44
C ALA A 43 0.18 1.43 -8.93
N THR A 44 -0.57 0.66 -8.15
CA THR A 44 -0.66 0.82 -6.71
C THR A 44 -0.47 -0.50 -6.00
N ALA A 45 0.26 -0.47 -4.89
CA ALA A 45 0.37 -1.57 -3.92
C ALA A 45 0.12 -1.05 -2.50
N VAL A 46 -0.39 -1.92 -1.63
CA VAL A 46 -0.76 -1.60 -0.25
C VAL A 46 -0.20 -2.65 0.71
N VAL A 47 0.55 -2.20 1.70
CA VAL A 47 1.12 -3.05 2.75
C VAL A 47 0.54 -2.64 4.10
N SER A 48 0.06 -3.62 4.86
CA SER A 48 -0.38 -3.41 6.23
C SER A 48 0.52 -4.14 7.21
N ALA A 49 0.75 -3.54 8.38
CA ALA A 49 1.56 -4.14 9.43
C ALA A 49 0.96 -3.86 10.80
N SER A 50 0.89 -4.89 11.65
CA SER A 50 0.33 -4.77 13.01
C SER A 50 1.02 -5.74 13.99
N PRO A 51 1.15 -5.37 15.27
CA PRO A 51 1.47 -6.31 16.33
C PRO A 51 0.43 -7.45 16.46
N SER A 52 -0.83 -7.17 16.14
CA SER A 52 -1.91 -8.16 16.24
C SER A 52 -1.86 -9.19 15.12
N GLY A 53 -2.44 -10.38 15.37
CA GLY A 53 -2.62 -11.41 14.34
C GLY A 53 -3.57 -11.01 13.21
N ASN A 54 -4.42 -10.00 13.42
CA ASN A 54 -5.32 -9.45 12.39
C ASN A 54 -4.56 -8.65 11.31
N ALA A 55 -3.27 -8.37 11.51
CA ALA A 55 -2.39 -7.77 10.50
C ALA A 55 -2.88 -6.44 9.90
N ALA A 56 -3.68 -5.66 10.64
CA ALA A 56 -4.28 -4.40 10.16
C ALA A 56 -5.14 -4.59 8.89
N LYS A 57 -5.84 -5.74 8.80
CA LYS A 57 -6.63 -6.14 7.63
C LYS A 57 -7.71 -5.12 7.24
N TRP A 58 -8.44 -4.53 8.19
CA TRP A 58 -9.49 -3.57 7.86
C TRP A 58 -8.89 -2.28 7.30
N ALA A 59 -7.80 -1.81 7.89
CA ALA A 59 -7.07 -0.67 7.34
C ALA A 59 -6.50 -0.93 5.95
N LEU A 60 -6.03 -2.16 5.65
CA LEU A 60 -5.62 -2.54 4.30
C LEU A 60 -6.77 -2.43 3.30
N GLU A 61 -7.92 -3.04 3.62
CA GLU A 61 -9.12 -3.04 2.79
C GLU A 61 -9.63 -1.60 2.55
N ASP A 62 -9.67 -0.78 3.59
CA ASP A 62 -10.05 0.63 3.50
C ASP A 62 -9.04 1.46 2.70
N THR A 63 -7.75 1.16 2.79
CA THR A 63 -6.70 1.83 2.00
C THR A 63 -6.84 1.47 0.53
N VAL A 64 -7.02 0.19 0.20
CA VAL A 64 -7.26 -0.29 -1.17
C VAL A 64 -8.50 0.38 -1.76
N LYS A 65 -9.59 0.43 -0.99
CA LYS A 65 -10.83 1.12 -1.40
C LYS A 65 -10.59 2.61 -1.63
N ALA A 66 -9.98 3.31 -0.69
CA ALA A 66 -9.78 4.76 -0.76
C ALA A 66 -8.87 5.15 -1.94
N VAL A 67 -7.73 4.47 -2.11
CA VAL A 67 -6.79 4.76 -3.21
C VAL A 67 -7.40 4.37 -4.57
N GLY A 68 -8.18 3.30 -4.63
CA GLY A 68 -8.91 2.90 -5.84
C GLY A 68 -9.94 3.94 -6.28
N ILE A 69 -10.72 4.48 -5.33
CA ILE A 69 -11.66 5.58 -5.60
C ILE A 69 -10.91 6.85 -6.01
N ALA A 70 -9.73 7.10 -5.44
CA ALA A 70 -8.87 8.23 -5.80
C ALA A 70 -8.18 8.07 -7.18
N GLY A 71 -8.39 6.95 -7.87
CA GLY A 71 -7.92 6.71 -9.24
C GLY A 71 -6.73 5.77 -9.36
N GLY A 72 -6.16 5.29 -8.24
CA GLY A 72 -5.10 4.30 -8.25
C GLY A 72 -5.56 2.93 -8.74
N LYS A 73 -4.64 2.13 -9.28
CA LYS A 73 -4.90 0.80 -9.83
C LYS A 73 -4.13 -0.23 -9.02
N LEU A 74 -4.82 -0.94 -8.13
CA LEU A 74 -4.20 -2.02 -7.36
C LEU A 74 -3.74 -3.11 -8.33
N VAL A 75 -2.44 -3.42 -8.29
CA VAL A 75 -1.87 -4.49 -9.13
C VAL A 75 -2.15 -5.87 -8.53
N GLU A 76 -2.19 -6.90 -9.38
CA GLU A 76 -2.23 -8.28 -8.91
C GLU A 76 -1.01 -8.58 -8.03
N GLY A 77 -1.21 -9.25 -6.89
CA GLY A 77 -0.15 -9.47 -5.90
C GLY A 77 0.38 -8.19 -5.24
N GLY A 78 -0.31 -7.06 -5.36
CA GLY A 78 0.07 -5.76 -4.79
C GLY A 78 -0.34 -5.55 -3.34
N SER A 79 -0.95 -6.54 -2.68
CA SER A 79 -1.40 -6.44 -1.29
C SER A 79 -0.62 -7.39 -0.37
N LEU A 80 -0.12 -6.87 0.75
CA LEU A 80 0.57 -7.66 1.77
C LEU A 80 0.11 -7.27 3.17
N SER A 81 -0.17 -8.27 4.01
CA SER A 81 -0.52 -8.11 5.42
C SER A 81 0.49 -8.78 6.32
N VAL A 82 1.09 -8.02 7.23
CA VAL A 82 2.13 -8.48 8.15
C VAL A 82 1.61 -8.40 9.59
N GLY A 83 1.15 -9.53 10.13
CA GLY A 83 0.72 -9.64 11.52
C GLY A 83 1.82 -10.10 12.45
N GLY A 84 1.60 -9.96 13.77
CA GLY A 84 2.51 -10.47 14.79
C GLY A 84 3.87 -9.78 14.81
N THR A 85 3.96 -8.52 14.37
CA THR A 85 5.24 -7.83 14.12
C THR A 85 6.17 -7.77 15.34
N ILE A 86 5.64 -7.64 16.56
CA ILE A 86 6.45 -7.70 17.79
C ILE A 86 7.17 -9.05 17.92
N GLY A 87 6.47 -10.15 17.68
CA GLY A 87 7.07 -11.49 17.73
C GLY A 87 7.96 -11.80 16.53
N LYS A 88 7.62 -11.29 15.34
CA LYS A 88 8.42 -11.50 14.12
C LYS A 88 9.74 -10.73 14.14
N PHE A 89 9.74 -9.50 14.65
CA PHE A 89 10.90 -8.61 14.54
C PHE A 89 11.62 -8.40 15.88
N GLY A 90 10.91 -8.43 17.02
CA GLY A 90 11.50 -8.05 18.30
C GLY A 90 12.14 -6.67 18.21
N ASP A 91 13.43 -6.58 18.56
CA ASP A 91 14.24 -5.37 18.42
C ASP A 91 14.95 -5.25 17.06
N ALA A 92 14.90 -6.30 16.22
CA ALA A 92 15.54 -6.30 14.91
C ALA A 92 14.74 -5.45 13.91
N HIS A 93 15.43 -4.87 12.93
CA HIS A 93 14.76 -4.14 11.86
C HIS A 93 13.96 -5.11 10.96
N PRO A 94 12.75 -4.77 10.48
CA PRO A 94 11.94 -5.65 9.63
C PRO A 94 12.66 -6.22 8.39
N LYS A 95 13.63 -5.47 7.85
CA LYS A 95 14.50 -5.89 6.73
C LYS A 95 15.35 -7.13 7.04
N GLU A 96 15.60 -7.40 8.32
CA GLU A 96 16.41 -8.53 8.79
C GLU A 96 15.57 -9.82 8.91
N HIS A 97 14.24 -9.70 8.84
CA HIS A 97 13.34 -10.84 8.78
C HIS A 97 13.15 -11.29 7.32
N ALA A 98 13.91 -12.31 6.91
CA ALA A 98 14.02 -12.76 5.52
C ALA A 98 12.68 -13.03 4.83
N GLU A 99 11.72 -13.65 5.53
CA GLU A 99 10.37 -13.92 4.99
C GLU A 99 9.65 -12.61 4.62
N THR A 100 9.66 -11.62 5.52
CA THR A 100 8.96 -10.35 5.30
C THR A 100 9.66 -9.51 4.23
N ALA A 101 10.99 -9.50 4.24
CA ALA A 101 11.77 -8.84 3.19
C ALA A 101 11.50 -9.47 1.81
N GLY A 102 11.40 -10.80 1.74
CA GLY A 102 11.04 -11.53 0.52
C GLY A 102 9.63 -11.19 0.02
N GLN A 103 8.63 -11.24 0.91
CA GLN A 103 7.25 -10.86 0.58
C GLN A 103 7.14 -9.42 0.07
N LEU A 104 7.85 -8.48 0.71
CA LEU A 104 7.86 -7.09 0.25
C LEU A 104 8.56 -6.95 -1.12
N THR A 105 9.61 -7.73 -1.38
CA THR A 105 10.30 -7.76 -2.67
C THR A 105 9.38 -8.29 -3.78
N GLU A 106 8.55 -9.28 -3.48
CA GLU A 106 7.53 -9.78 -4.41
C GLU A 106 6.47 -8.72 -4.72
N VAL A 107 5.95 -8.03 -3.70
CA VAL A 107 5.02 -6.89 -3.89
C VAL A 107 5.64 -5.81 -4.78
N LEU A 108 6.92 -5.46 -4.55
CA LEU A 108 7.63 -4.47 -5.37
C LEU A 108 7.80 -4.96 -6.82
N THR A 109 8.10 -6.24 -7.01
CA THR A 109 8.23 -6.85 -8.34
C THR A 109 6.91 -6.77 -9.10
N ASN A 110 5.80 -7.11 -8.42
CA ASN A 110 4.45 -7.02 -8.98
C ASN A 110 4.04 -5.58 -9.28
N LEU A 111 4.41 -4.63 -8.41
CA LEU A 111 4.15 -3.20 -8.62
C LEU A 111 4.85 -2.67 -9.88
N VAL A 112 6.13 -3.02 -10.06
CA VAL A 112 6.90 -2.62 -11.24
C VAL A 112 6.38 -3.30 -12.50
N ALA A 113 5.98 -4.57 -12.44
CA ALA A 113 5.39 -5.27 -13.58
C ALA A 113 4.04 -4.66 -13.97
N GLY A 114 3.15 -4.42 -13.00
CA GLY A 114 1.84 -3.84 -13.23
C GLY A 114 1.88 -2.40 -13.74
N GLU A 115 2.89 -1.62 -13.36
CA GLU A 115 3.13 -0.29 -13.93
C GLU A 115 3.37 -0.36 -15.43
N LYS A 116 4.26 -1.25 -15.90
CA LYS A 116 4.51 -1.44 -17.33
C LYS A 116 3.25 -1.86 -18.08
N THR A 117 2.49 -2.80 -17.54
CA THR A 117 1.23 -3.25 -18.16
C THR A 117 0.21 -2.12 -18.31
N LEU A 118 0.12 -1.20 -17.33
CA LEU A 118 -0.80 -0.07 -17.40
C LEU A 118 -0.33 1.04 -18.35
N VAL A 119 0.98 1.17 -18.56
CA VAL A 119 1.56 2.08 -19.57
C VAL A 119 1.32 1.58 -20.99
N ASP A 120 1.31 0.27 -21.18
CA ASP A 120 1.14 -0.39 -22.48
C ASP A 120 -0.33 -0.60 -22.91
N ALA A 121 -1.30 -0.28 -22.04
CA ALA A 121 -2.74 -0.51 -22.22
C ALA A 121 -3.50 0.74 -22.73
#